data_AF-A0A645B7Z3-F1
#
_entry.id   AF-A0A645B7Z3-F1
#
_cell.length_a   1.000
_cell.length_b   1.000
_cell.length_c   1.000
_cell.angle_alpha   90.00
_cell.angle_beta   90.00
_cell.angle_gamma   90.00
#
_symmetry.space_group_name_H-M   'P 1'
#
loop_
_entity.id
_entity.type
_entity.pdbx_description
1 polymer ?
#
loop_
_entity_poly.entity_id
_entity_poly.type
_entity_poly.pdbx_seq_one_letter_code
_entity_poly.pdbx_strand_id
1 'polypeptide(L)'
;MYYFKYFVVEADYATVSLFGVSFVLSGLYLAVGQAANIVGVILAAPLSNRIGKKMTYMGAMVIATVLSIIFYWFDKDDIALIFVFQILISVCAGSIFPLLWSMYADCADYSELRTGNRATGLIFSSSSMSQKFGWAIGSALTGWLLAYFGFRANEIQSEEAIHGIKMFLSFLPAVGTVLSVIFISMYPLSEKKMKVITEELEAKRKQQ
;
A
#
# COMPACT_ATOMS: atom_id res chain seq x y z
N MET A 1 -6.60 13.80 5.10
CA MET A 1 -6.87 15.22 5.40
C MET A 1 -8.24 15.64 4.88
N TYR A 2 -8.56 15.51 3.58
CA TYR A 2 -9.89 15.89 3.06
C TYR A 2 -11.07 15.18 3.72
N TYR A 3 -10.99 13.86 3.96
CA TYR A 3 -12.03 13.10 4.65
C TYR A 3 -12.34 13.60 6.05
N PHE A 4 -11.31 13.80 6.86
CA PHE A 4 -11.51 14.29 8.22
C PHE A 4 -11.99 15.74 8.25
N LYS A 5 -11.43 16.59 7.38
CA LYS A 5 -11.80 18.01 7.30
C LYS A 5 -13.24 18.23 6.80
N TYR A 6 -13.71 17.45 5.82
CA TYR A 6 -14.99 17.72 5.13
C TYR A 6 -16.08 16.66 5.37
N PHE A 7 -15.74 15.42 5.72
CA PHE A 7 -16.73 14.36 5.99
C PHE A 7 -16.93 14.09 7.48
N VAL A 8 -15.85 13.99 8.25
CA VAL A 8 -15.93 13.82 9.71
C VAL A 8 -16.23 15.16 10.42
N VAL A 9 -16.13 16.30 9.71
CA VAL A 9 -16.36 17.64 10.28
C VAL A 9 -15.51 17.83 11.54
N GLU A 10 -14.20 17.91 11.33
CA GLU A 10 -13.17 18.05 12.37
C GLU A 10 -13.38 19.23 13.34
N ALA A 11 -14.29 20.16 13.02
CA ALA A 11 -14.70 21.27 13.88
C ALA A 11 -15.60 20.85 15.06
N ASP A 12 -16.30 19.71 14.97
CA ASP A 12 -17.21 19.21 16.03
C ASP A 12 -16.48 18.32 17.06
N TYR A 13 -15.24 17.90 16.77
CA TYR A 13 -14.45 17.04 17.64
C TYR A 13 -13.35 17.83 18.34
N ALA A 14 -13.37 17.81 19.68
CA ALA A 14 -12.35 18.45 20.50
C ALA A 14 -10.95 17.88 20.17
N THR A 15 -9.96 18.76 20.03
CA THR A 15 -8.55 18.35 19.85
C THR A 15 -8.15 17.42 20.97
N VAL A 16 -7.70 16.21 20.63
CA VAL A 16 -7.25 15.24 21.62
C VAL A 16 -5.88 15.68 22.12
N SER A 17 -5.82 16.17 23.35
CA SER A 17 -4.56 16.56 23.98
C SER A 17 -3.86 15.32 24.54
N LEU A 18 -2.69 15.00 23.99
CA LEU A 18 -1.81 13.97 24.51
C LEU A 18 -0.49 14.62 24.93
N PHE A 19 -0.09 14.46 26.20
CA PHE A 19 1.13 15.08 26.76
C PHE A 19 1.22 16.61 26.59
N GLY A 20 0.09 17.32 26.61
CA GLY A 20 0.05 18.78 26.46
C GLY A 20 0.18 19.29 25.02
N VAL A 21 0.19 18.39 24.04
CA VAL A 21 0.14 18.72 22.61
C VAL A 21 -1.25 18.41 22.07
N SER A 22 -1.92 19.43 21.53
CA SER A 22 -3.22 19.28 20.89
C SER A 22 -3.07 18.60 19.53
N PHE A 23 -3.51 17.35 19.43
CA PHE A 23 -3.56 16.64 18.15
C PHE A 23 -4.91 16.83 17.47
N VAL A 24 -4.83 17.20 16.20
CA VAL A 24 -5.95 17.24 15.27
C VAL A 24 -6.29 15.79 14.89
N LEU A 25 -7.57 15.43 14.77
CA LEU A 25 -8.04 14.04 14.59
C LEU A 25 -7.43 13.38 13.34
N SER A 26 -7.30 14.13 12.24
CA SER A 26 -6.60 13.71 11.03
C SER A 26 -5.11 13.45 11.24
N GLY A 27 -4.45 14.24 12.09
CA GLY A 27 -3.07 14.03 12.49
C GLY A 27 -2.90 12.73 13.28
N LEU A 28 -3.81 12.46 14.21
CA LEU A 28 -3.81 11.22 15.01
C LEU A 28 -4.05 9.99 14.13
N TYR A 29 -4.99 10.07 13.18
CA TYR A 29 -5.26 9.02 12.19
C TYR A 29 -4.03 8.69 11.34
N LEU A 30 -3.33 9.72 10.85
CA LEU A 30 -2.11 9.53 10.08
C LEU A 30 -0.98 8.95 10.94
N ALA A 31 -0.79 9.45 12.17
CA ALA A 31 0.25 8.96 13.08
C ALA A 31 0.04 7.48 13.44
N VAL A 32 -1.18 7.11 13.81
CA VAL A 32 -1.56 5.71 14.10
C VAL A 32 -1.38 4.84 12.86
N GLY A 33 -1.78 5.33 11.68
CA GLY A 33 -1.54 4.63 10.42
C GLY A 33 -0.06 4.38 10.14
N GLN A 34 0.81 5.37 10.37
CA GLN A 34 2.26 5.20 10.20
C GLN A 34 2.86 4.22 11.22
N ALA A 35 2.44 4.27 12.49
CA ALA A 35 2.88 3.32 13.49
C ALA A 35 2.46 1.88 13.11
N ALA A 36 1.22 1.69 12.65
CA ALA A 36 0.71 0.42 12.15
C ALA A 36 1.47 -0.06 10.90
N ASN A 37 1.88 0.86 10.01
CA ASN A 37 2.69 0.54 8.85
C ASN A 37 4.05 -0.08 9.25
N ILE A 38 4.71 0.49 10.26
CA ILE A 38 5.97 -0.05 10.80
C ILE A 38 5.78 -1.48 11.31
N VAL A 39 4.68 -1.75 12.02
CA VAL A 39 4.34 -3.11 12.45
C VAL A 39 4.18 -4.05 11.24
N GLY A 40 3.51 -3.59 10.18
CA GLY A 40 3.39 -4.32 8.92
C GLY A 40 4.74 -4.66 8.28
N VAL A 41 5.68 -3.71 8.26
CA VAL A 41 7.05 -3.91 7.76
C VAL A 41 7.78 -4.98 8.56
N ILE A 42 7.69 -4.93 9.89
CA ILE A 42 8.33 -5.90 10.80
C ILE A 42 7.74 -7.30 10.58
N LEU A 43 6.42 -7.40 10.40
CA LEU A 43 5.71 -8.66 10.17
C LEU A 43 5.95 -9.23 8.76
N ALA A 44 6.39 -8.42 7.80
CA ALA A 44 6.59 -8.83 6.41
C ALA A 44 7.60 -9.98 6.28
N ALA A 45 8.76 -9.86 6.94
CA ALA A 45 9.83 -10.84 6.89
C ALA A 45 9.49 -12.21 7.52
N PRO A 46 8.98 -12.30 8.76
CA PRO A 46 8.61 -13.60 9.34
C PRO A 46 7.47 -14.27 8.59
N LEU A 47 6.52 -13.49 8.06
CA LEU A 47 5.40 -14.03 7.31
C LEU A 47 5.85 -14.53 5.93
N SER A 48 6.65 -13.76 5.19
CA SER A 48 7.22 -14.18 3.90
C SER A 48 8.05 -15.44 4.01
N ASN A 49 8.85 -15.58 5.05
CA ASN A 49 9.69 -16.76 5.25
C ASN A 49 8.88 -18.04 5.53
N ARG A 50 7.65 -17.93 6.05
CA ARG A 50 6.79 -19.09 6.36
C ARG A 50 5.89 -19.52 5.21
N ILE A 51 5.18 -18.57 4.58
CA ILE A 51 4.18 -18.87 3.54
C ILE A 51 4.66 -18.54 2.12
N GLY A 52 5.81 -17.87 1.99
CA GLY A 52 6.41 -17.43 0.74
C GLY A 52 6.00 -16.00 0.35
N LYS A 53 6.93 -15.25 -0.23
CA LYS A 53 6.75 -13.83 -0.60
C LYS A 53 5.51 -13.57 -1.44
N LYS A 54 5.27 -14.39 -2.46
CA LYS A 54 4.12 -14.28 -3.37
C LYS A 54 2.79 -14.40 -2.61
N MET A 55 2.65 -15.41 -1.76
CA MET A 55 1.41 -15.64 -1.02
C MET A 55 1.19 -14.59 0.06
N THR A 56 2.26 -14.14 0.75
CA THR A 56 2.17 -13.03 1.70
C THR A 56 1.69 -11.74 1.03
N TYR A 57 2.26 -11.41 -0.13
CA TYR A 57 1.88 -10.23 -0.89
C TYR A 57 0.41 -10.30 -1.32
N MET A 58 0.00 -11.43 -1.92
CA MET A 58 -1.38 -11.65 -2.35
C MET A 58 -2.37 -11.57 -1.18
N GLY A 59 -2.06 -12.24 -0.06
CA GLY A 59 -2.91 -12.25 1.13
C GLY A 59 -3.08 -10.86 1.72
N ALA A 60 -1.98 -10.11 1.89
CA ALA A 60 -2.03 -8.73 2.38
C ALA A 60 -2.85 -7.82 1.45
N MET A 61 -2.71 -7.98 0.13
CA MET A 61 -3.50 -7.24 -0.86
C MET A 61 -4.98 -7.57 -0.83
N VAL A 62 -5.34 -8.86 -0.79
CA VAL A 62 -6.75 -9.28 -0.72
C VAL A 62 -7.40 -8.77 0.57
N ILE A 63 -6.70 -8.89 1.71
CA ILE A 63 -7.21 -8.36 2.99
C ILE A 63 -7.38 -6.83 2.90
N ALA A 64 -6.40 -6.11 2.35
CA ALA A 64 -6.50 -4.67 2.16
C ALA A 64 -7.67 -4.28 1.23
N THR A 65 -7.92 -5.03 0.15
CA THR A 65 -9.05 -4.81 -0.75
C THR A 65 -10.38 -4.98 0.00
N VAL A 66 -10.55 -6.09 0.73
CA VAL A 66 -11.79 -6.37 1.47
C VAL A 66 -12.03 -5.30 2.53
N LEU A 67 -11.01 -4.94 3.30
CA LEU A 67 -11.10 -3.88 4.30
C LEU A 67 -11.45 -2.53 3.66
N SER A 68 -10.86 -2.21 2.51
CA SER A 68 -11.14 -0.95 1.79
C SER A 68 -12.59 -0.92 1.29
N ILE A 69 -13.14 -2.02 0.79
CA ILE A 69 -14.54 -2.09 0.33
C ILE A 69 -15.50 -1.94 1.51
N ILE A 70 -15.22 -2.61 2.62
CA ILE A 70 -16.05 -2.50 3.84
C ILE A 70 -16.02 -1.06 4.39
N PHE A 71 -14.88 -0.37 4.29
CA PHE A 71 -14.72 1.01 4.75
C PHE A 71 -15.72 1.99 4.09
N TYR A 72 -16.20 1.71 2.88
CA TYR A 72 -17.21 2.54 2.21
C TYR A 72 -18.53 2.64 2.98
N TRP A 73 -18.89 1.59 3.73
CA TRP A 73 -20.16 1.49 4.44
C TRP A 73 -20.16 2.18 5.81
N PHE A 74 -19.04 2.73 6.26
CA PHE A 74 -18.96 3.38 7.57
C PHE A 74 -19.52 4.80 7.53
N ASP A 75 -20.28 5.15 8.57
CA ASP A 75 -20.80 6.48 8.77
C ASP A 75 -19.84 7.36 9.59
N LYS A 76 -20.06 8.67 9.53
CA LYS A 76 -19.21 9.69 10.16
C LYS A 76 -19.04 9.52 11.68
N ASP A 77 -19.99 8.85 12.33
CA ASP A 77 -20.02 8.66 13.78
C ASP A 77 -19.22 7.41 14.23
N ASP A 78 -18.83 6.54 13.30
CA ASP A 78 -18.11 5.27 13.56
C ASP A 78 -16.58 5.46 13.66
N ILE A 79 -16.14 6.49 14.39
CA ILE A 79 -14.71 6.87 14.48
C ILE A 79 -13.83 5.72 14.96
N ALA A 80 -14.29 4.93 15.93
CA ALA A 80 -13.53 3.79 16.43
C ALA A 80 -13.28 2.73 15.33
N LEU A 81 -14.28 2.43 14.51
CA LEU A 81 -14.16 1.48 13.40
C LEU A 81 -13.23 2.02 12.30
N ILE A 82 -13.32 3.31 12.00
CA ILE A 82 -12.44 4.01 11.05
C ILE A 82 -10.97 3.86 11.48
N PHE A 83 -10.66 4.04 12.76
CA PHE A 83 -9.29 3.88 13.27
C PHE A 83 -8.82 2.42 13.25
N VAL A 84 -9.68 1.46 13.63
CA VAL A 84 -9.33 0.03 13.58
C VAL A 84 -9.04 -0.42 12.15
N PHE A 85 -9.89 -0.04 11.19
CA PHE A 85 -9.69 -0.38 9.79
C PHE A 85 -8.45 0.30 9.21
N GLN A 86 -8.18 1.55 9.60
CA GLN A 86 -6.95 2.24 9.22
C GLN A 86 -5.71 1.49 9.70
N ILE A 87 -5.70 0.99 10.94
CA ILE A 87 -4.60 0.19 11.48
C ILE A 87 -4.43 -1.08 10.63
N LEU A 88 -5.51 -1.83 10.41
CA LEU A 88 -5.46 -3.09 9.66
C LEU A 88 -4.98 -2.89 8.21
N ILE A 89 -5.52 -1.89 7.50
CA ILE A 89 -5.10 -1.54 6.14
C ILE A 89 -3.63 -1.10 6.14
N SER A 90 -3.21 -0.30 7.13
CA SER A 90 -1.84 0.20 7.22
C SER A 90 -0.83 -0.92 7.50
N VAL A 91 -1.17 -1.91 8.33
CA VAL A 91 -0.34 -3.11 8.56
C VAL A 91 -0.19 -3.88 7.24
N CYS A 92 -1.29 -4.10 6.51
CA CYS A 92 -1.24 -4.77 5.21
C CYS A 92 -0.35 -3.98 4.24
N ALA A 93 -0.51 -2.65 4.17
CA ALA A 93 0.26 -1.77 3.31
C ALA A 93 1.76 -1.75 3.65
N GLY A 94 2.11 -1.80 4.94
CA GLY A 94 3.50 -1.82 5.40
C GLY A 94 4.24 -3.08 4.95
N SER A 95 3.54 -4.21 4.85
CA SER A 95 4.16 -5.47 4.45
C SER A 95 4.60 -5.52 2.98
N ILE A 96 4.04 -4.64 2.12
CA ILE A 96 4.23 -4.65 0.67
C ILE A 96 5.65 -4.29 0.27
N PHE A 97 6.17 -3.17 0.78
CA PHE A 97 7.44 -2.62 0.31
C PHE A 97 8.62 -3.58 0.54
N PRO A 98 8.80 -4.18 1.73
CA PRO A 98 9.88 -5.15 1.96
C PRO A 98 9.77 -6.37 1.04
N LEU A 99 8.56 -6.89 0.83
CA LEU A 99 8.30 -8.00 -0.08
C LEU A 99 8.68 -7.65 -1.51
N LEU A 100 8.24 -6.48 -1.98
CA LEU A 100 8.50 -6.00 -3.34
C LEU A 100 9.99 -5.86 -3.63
N TRP A 101 10.77 -5.27 -2.70
CA TRP A 101 12.22 -5.18 -2.82
C TRP A 101 12.90 -6.55 -2.86
N SER A 102 12.42 -7.49 -2.03
CA SER A 102 12.92 -8.86 -2.05
C SER A 102 12.62 -9.56 -3.39
N MET A 103 11.44 -9.35 -3.96
CA MET A 103 11.07 -9.89 -5.27
C MET A 103 11.85 -9.26 -6.43
N TYR A 104 12.25 -7.99 -6.31
CA TYR A 104 13.16 -7.37 -7.29
C TYR A 104 14.57 -7.95 -7.25
N ALA A 105 15.07 -8.26 -6.05
CA ALA A 105 16.32 -9.00 -5.90
C ALA A 105 16.22 -10.40 -6.54
N ASP A 106 15.13 -11.11 -6.30
CA ASP A 106 14.85 -12.42 -6.91
C ASP A 106 14.88 -12.36 -8.45
N CYS A 107 14.27 -11.32 -9.04
CA CYS A 107 14.33 -11.08 -10.49
C CYS A 107 15.75 -10.78 -10.99
N ALA A 108 16.55 -10.07 -10.20
CA ALA A 108 17.94 -9.76 -10.54
C ALA A 108 18.80 -11.02 -10.55
N ASP A 109 18.65 -11.89 -9.54
CA ASP A 109 19.34 -13.18 -9.48
C ASP A 109 18.91 -14.07 -10.65
N TYR A 110 17.62 -14.16 -10.95
CA TYR A 110 17.13 -14.91 -12.12
C TYR A 110 17.72 -14.37 -13.45
N SER A 111 17.84 -13.05 -13.59
CA SER A 111 18.45 -12.43 -14.76
C SER A 111 19.95 -12.72 -14.86
N GLU A 112 20.68 -12.69 -13.74
CA GLU A 112 22.10 -13.04 -13.68
C GLU A 112 22.33 -14.50 -14.09
N LEU A 113 21.52 -15.44 -13.60
CA LEU A 113 21.62 -16.85 -13.94
C LEU A 113 21.44 -17.10 -15.45
N ARG A 114 20.48 -16.41 -16.07
CA ARG A 114 20.11 -16.60 -17.48
C ARG A 114 21.03 -15.88 -18.45
N THR A 115 21.51 -14.69 -18.09
CA THR A 115 22.31 -13.83 -18.99
C THR A 115 23.80 -13.85 -18.69
N GLY A 116 24.21 -14.35 -17.53
CA GLY A 116 25.59 -14.30 -17.04
C GLY A 116 26.03 -12.91 -16.59
N ASN A 117 25.23 -11.86 -16.81
CA ASN A 117 25.53 -10.48 -16.46
C ASN A 117 24.66 -10.02 -15.30
N ARG A 118 25.28 -9.39 -14.30
CA ARG A 118 24.57 -8.87 -13.13
C ARG A 118 23.85 -7.56 -13.46
N ALA A 119 22.64 -7.67 -14.01
CA ALA A 119 21.80 -6.54 -14.42
C ALA A 119 21.01 -5.89 -13.26
N THR A 120 21.46 -6.06 -12.00
CA THR A 120 20.76 -5.60 -10.80
C THR A 120 20.44 -4.10 -10.86
N GLY A 121 21.39 -3.27 -11.28
CA GLY A 121 21.19 -1.83 -11.39
C GLY A 121 20.07 -1.44 -12.37
N LEU A 122 19.98 -2.13 -13.52
CA LEU A 122 18.94 -1.89 -14.52
C LEU A 122 17.56 -2.31 -14.02
N ILE A 123 17.47 -3.45 -13.35
CA ILE A 123 16.20 -3.96 -12.78
C ILE A 123 15.70 -3.05 -11.66
N PHE A 124 16.59 -2.62 -10.76
CA PHE A 124 16.24 -1.74 -9.65
C PHE A 124 15.86 -0.33 -10.13
N SER A 125 16.60 0.23 -11.10
CA SER A 125 16.29 1.54 -11.67
C SER A 125 14.98 1.55 -12.46
N SER A 126 14.75 0.53 -13.30
CA SER A 126 13.48 0.35 -14.02
C SER A 126 12.31 0.24 -13.06
N SER A 127 12.44 -0.59 -12.03
CA SER A 127 11.41 -0.77 -11.00
C SER A 127 11.10 0.52 -10.24
N SER A 128 12.14 1.27 -9.87
CA SER A 128 11.99 2.56 -9.18
C SER A 128 11.31 3.60 -10.08
N MET A 129 11.60 3.60 -11.39
CA MET A 129 10.94 4.49 -12.34
C MET A 129 9.46 4.15 -12.49
N SER A 130 9.11 2.87 -12.58
CA SER A 130 7.72 2.41 -12.63
C SER A 130 6.92 2.84 -11.39
N GLN A 131 7.53 2.81 -10.20
CA GLN A 131 6.88 3.30 -8.98
C GLN A 131 6.59 4.81 -9.05
N LYS A 132 7.56 5.61 -9.51
CA LYS A 132 7.37 7.05 -9.68
C LYS A 132 6.24 7.37 -10.67
N PHE A 133 6.17 6.63 -11.78
CA PHE A 133 5.04 6.73 -12.70
C PHE A 133 3.72 6.35 -12.04
N GLY A 134 3.69 5.27 -11.26
CA GLY A 134 2.50 4.87 -10.50
C GLY A 134 2.02 5.96 -9.55
N TRP A 135 2.93 6.62 -8.84
CA TRP A 135 2.60 7.74 -7.96
C TRP A 135 2.12 8.97 -8.74
N ALA A 136 2.75 9.31 -9.86
CA ALA A 136 2.33 10.43 -10.70
C ALA A 136 0.93 10.21 -11.30
N ILE A 137 0.66 9.01 -11.81
CA ILE A 137 -0.65 8.65 -12.35
C ILE A 137 -1.69 8.59 -11.23
N GLY A 138 -1.37 7.99 -10.09
CA GLY A 138 -2.27 7.91 -8.95
C GLY A 138 -2.65 9.30 -8.39
N SER A 139 -1.69 10.21 -8.28
CA SER A 139 -1.93 11.57 -7.82
C SER A 139 -2.72 12.40 -8.84
N ALA A 140 -2.39 12.27 -10.13
CA ALA A 140 -3.13 12.93 -11.22
C ALA A 140 -4.59 12.45 -11.29
N LEU A 141 -4.81 11.12 -11.25
CA LEU A 141 -6.14 10.53 -11.22
C LEU A 141 -6.95 11.07 -10.04
N THR A 142 -6.36 11.09 -8.84
CA THR A 142 -7.01 11.65 -7.65
C THR A 142 -7.41 13.10 -7.88
N GLY A 143 -6.53 13.93 -8.45
CA GLY A 143 -6.82 15.33 -8.76
C GLY A 143 -7.93 15.53 -9.78
N TRP A 144 -7.90 14.81 -10.91
CA TRP A 144 -8.94 14.90 -11.94
C TRP A 144 -10.30 14.45 -11.43
N LEU A 145 -10.31 13.42 -10.61
CA LEU A 145 -11.53 12.91 -9.98
C LEU A 145 -12.10 13.91 -8.97
N LEU A 146 -11.27 14.55 -8.13
CA LEU A 146 -11.73 15.65 -7.27
C LEU A 146 -12.32 16.81 -8.09
N ALA A 147 -11.69 17.15 -9.22
CA ALA A 147 -12.20 18.20 -10.11
C ALA A 147 -13.54 17.81 -10.76
N TYR A 148 -13.70 16.53 -11.15
CA TYR A 148 -14.94 15.99 -11.74
C TYR A 148 -16.12 16.07 -10.78
N PHE A 149 -15.91 15.73 -9.50
CA PHE A 149 -16.92 15.85 -8.45
C PHE A 149 -17.12 17.30 -7.95
N GLY A 150 -16.50 18.29 -8.60
CA GLY A 150 -16.70 19.70 -8.29
C GLY A 150 -16.11 20.15 -6.94
N PHE A 151 -15.06 19.46 -6.45
CA PHE A 151 -14.43 19.81 -5.18
C PHE A 151 -13.93 21.27 -5.17
N ARG A 152 -14.39 22.06 -4.21
CA ARG A 152 -13.97 23.47 -4.03
C ARG A 152 -13.26 23.67 -2.71
N ALA A 153 -11.95 23.93 -2.72
CA ALA A 153 -11.20 24.10 -1.48
C ALA A 153 -11.76 25.26 -0.62
N ASN A 154 -11.97 25.01 0.68
CA ASN A 154 -12.43 25.98 1.67
C ASN A 154 -13.87 26.51 1.51
N GLU A 155 -14.72 25.83 0.73
CA GLU A 155 -16.18 26.06 0.70
C GLU A 155 -16.94 24.88 1.33
N ILE A 156 -18.22 25.10 1.70
CA ILE A 156 -19.13 24.01 2.10
C ILE A 156 -19.32 23.11 0.87
N GLN A 157 -18.90 21.85 0.97
CA GLN A 157 -18.99 20.90 -0.14
C GLN A 157 -20.44 20.44 -0.34
N SER A 158 -20.82 20.21 -1.60
CA SER A 158 -22.07 19.52 -1.91
C SER A 158 -22.04 18.08 -1.40
N GLU A 159 -23.21 17.51 -1.13
CA GLU A 159 -23.34 16.09 -0.73
C GLU A 159 -22.70 15.15 -1.76
N GLU A 160 -22.76 15.50 -3.05
CA GLU A 160 -22.12 14.77 -4.14
C GLU A 160 -20.58 14.79 -4.05
N ALA A 161 -19.98 15.93 -3.74
CA ALA A 161 -18.53 16.06 -3.56
C ALA A 161 -18.05 15.26 -2.34
N ILE A 162 -18.83 15.27 -1.25
CA ILE A 162 -18.56 14.48 -0.05
C ILE A 162 -18.64 12.98 -0.33
N HIS A 163 -19.69 12.54 -1.04
CA HIS A 163 -19.84 11.15 -1.45
C HIS A 163 -18.68 10.70 -2.37
N GLY A 164 -18.28 11.56 -3.31
CA GLY A 164 -17.09 11.36 -4.15
C GLY A 164 -15.83 11.11 -3.32
N ILE A 165 -15.56 11.95 -2.31
CA ILE A 165 -14.41 11.79 -1.40
C ILE A 165 -14.43 10.44 -0.67
N LYS A 166 -15.59 9.99 -0.15
CA LYS A 166 -15.71 8.66 0.48
C LYS A 166 -15.40 7.54 -0.51
N MET A 167 -15.97 7.63 -1.72
CA MET A 167 -15.74 6.65 -2.77
C MET A 167 -14.25 6.59 -3.15
N PHE A 168 -13.54 7.72 -3.18
CA PHE A 168 -12.11 7.74 -3.49
C PHE A 168 -11.24 7.06 -2.45
N LEU A 169 -11.54 7.23 -1.17
CA LEU A 169 -10.75 6.59 -0.12
C LEU A 169 -10.94 5.08 -0.04
N SER A 170 -12.01 4.56 -0.62
CA SER A 170 -12.33 3.13 -0.62
C SER A 170 -12.05 2.46 -1.97
N PHE A 171 -12.69 2.91 -3.05
CA PHE A 171 -12.66 2.23 -4.34
C PHE A 171 -11.32 2.38 -5.06
N LEU A 172 -10.67 3.55 -4.97
CA LEU A 172 -9.40 3.77 -5.68
C LEU A 172 -8.30 2.84 -5.14
N PRO A 173 -8.08 2.71 -3.81
CA PRO A 173 -7.19 1.68 -3.27
C PRO A 173 -7.65 0.25 -3.58
N ALA A 174 -8.97 -0.03 -3.56
CA ALA A 174 -9.48 -1.36 -3.88
C ALA A 174 -9.14 -1.78 -5.32
N VAL A 175 -9.33 -0.90 -6.31
CA VAL A 175 -8.96 -1.17 -7.70
C VAL A 175 -7.44 -1.36 -7.84
N GLY A 176 -6.64 -0.51 -7.19
CA GLY A 176 -5.18 -0.64 -7.20
C GLY A 176 -4.70 -1.99 -6.65
N THR A 177 -5.22 -2.38 -5.48
CA THR A 177 -4.87 -3.65 -4.83
C THR A 177 -5.32 -4.87 -5.63
N VAL A 178 -6.52 -4.84 -6.23
CA VAL A 178 -7.00 -5.91 -7.12
C VAL A 178 -6.09 -6.07 -8.34
N LEU A 179 -5.71 -4.97 -8.99
CA LEU A 179 -4.78 -5.02 -10.10
C LEU A 179 -3.43 -5.60 -9.67
N SER A 180 -2.91 -5.19 -8.50
CA SER A 180 -1.68 -5.78 -7.94
C SER A 180 -1.80 -7.29 -7.70
N VAL A 181 -2.93 -7.78 -7.20
CA VAL A 181 -3.18 -9.22 -7.03
C VAL A 181 -3.18 -9.95 -8.38
N ILE A 182 -3.79 -9.38 -9.42
CA ILE A 182 -3.81 -9.97 -10.76
C ILE A 182 -2.38 -10.06 -11.32
N PHE A 183 -1.62 -8.97 -11.28
CA PHE A 183 -0.24 -8.97 -11.80
C PHE A 183 0.68 -9.91 -11.02
N ILE A 184 0.57 -9.95 -9.69
CA ILE A 184 1.41 -10.83 -8.88
C ILE A 184 0.98 -12.30 -9.02
N SER A 185 -0.29 -12.59 -9.34
CA SER A 185 -0.74 -13.96 -9.60
C SER A 185 -0.02 -14.56 -10.82
N MET A 186 0.27 -13.73 -11.82
CA MET A 186 1.06 -14.09 -13.01
C MET A 186 2.57 -14.17 -12.74
N TYR A 187 3.05 -13.77 -11.55
CA TYR A 187 4.46 -13.84 -11.19
C TYR A 187 4.94 -15.30 -11.15
N PRO A 188 5.92 -15.68 -12.01
CA PRO A 188 6.28 -17.08 -12.24
C PRO A 188 7.34 -17.60 -11.26
N LEU A 189 8.01 -16.71 -10.52
CA LEU A 189 9.07 -17.05 -9.57
C LEU A 189 8.43 -17.41 -8.22
N SER A 190 8.30 -18.70 -7.96
CA SER A 190 7.91 -19.21 -6.66
C SER A 190 9.13 -19.38 -5.76
N GLU A 191 8.94 -19.43 -4.44
CA GLU A 191 10.01 -19.75 -3.48
C GLU A 191 10.79 -21.01 -3.87
N LYS A 192 10.11 -22.03 -4.38
CA LYS A 192 10.74 -23.27 -4.84
C LYS A 192 11.68 -23.03 -6.02
N LYS A 193 11.26 -22.21 -6.99
CA LYS A 193 12.11 -21.85 -8.13
C LYS A 193 13.28 -20.98 -7.70
N MET A 194 13.05 -20.04 -6.78
CA MET A 194 14.12 -19.19 -6.28
C MET A 194 15.21 -19.98 -5.55
N LYS A 195 14.86 -20.99 -4.75
CA LYS A 195 15.85 -21.89 -4.15
C LYS A 195 16.76 -22.56 -5.19
N VAL A 196 16.18 -23.13 -6.25
CA VAL A 196 16.94 -23.76 -7.34
C VAL A 196 17.85 -22.74 -8.03
N ILE A 197 17.33 -21.55 -8.34
CA ILE A 197 18.10 -20.47 -8.97
C ILE A 197 19.30 -20.07 -8.10
N THR A 198 19.11 -19.91 -6.80
CA THR A 198 20.18 -19.56 -5.85
C THR A 198 21.24 -20.65 -5.78
N GLU A 199 20.84 -21.92 -5.68
CA GLU A 199 21.76 -23.06 -5.66
C GLU A 199 22.61 -23.16 -6.95
N GLU A 200 21.99 -22.97 -8.12
CA GLU A 200 22.70 -22.96 -9.41
C GLU A 200 23.69 -21.79 -9.53
N LEU A 201 23.31 -20.60 -9.04
CA LEU A 201 24.17 -19.42 -9.01
C LEU A 201 25.37 -19.62 -8.09
N GLU A 202 25.17 -20.18 -6.90
CA GLU A 202 26.25 -20.49 -5.96
C GLU A 202 27.21 -21.52 -6.55
N ALA A 203 26.69 -22.55 -7.23
CA ALA A 203 27.52 -23.54 -7.91
C ALA A 203 28.38 -22.91 -9.02
N LYS A 204 27.80 -22.03 -9.86
CA LYS A 204 28.54 -21.28 -10.90
C LYS A 204 29.62 -20.37 -10.29
N ARG A 205 29.32 -19.67 -9.20
CA ARG A 205 30.26 -18.77 -8.52
C ARG A 205 31.43 -19.51 -7.87
N LYS A 206 31.28 -20.79 -7.51
CA LYS A 206 32.37 -21.63 -6.99
C LYS A 206 33.27 -22.22 -8.09
N GLN A 207 32.82 -22.22 -9.34
CA GLN A 207 33.56 -22.75 -10.49
C GLN A 207 34.35 -21.66 -11.26
N GLN A 208 34.08 -20.38 -10.99
CA GLN A 208 34.86 -19.23 -11.46
C GLN A 208 35.91 -18.84 -10.44
#